data_AF-A0A7C8D320-F1
#
_entry.id   AF-A0A7C8D320-F1
#
_cell.length_a   1.000
_cell.length_b   1.000
_cell.length_c   1.000
_cell.angle_alpha   90.00
_cell.angle_beta   90.00
_cell.angle_gamma   90.00
#
_symmetry.space_group_name_H-M   'P 1'
#
loop_
_entity.id
_entity.type
_entity.pdbx_description
1 polymer ?
#
loop_
_entity_poly.entity_id
_entity_poly.type
_entity_poly.pdbx_seq_one_letter_code
_entity_poly.pdbx_strand_id
1 'polypeptide(L)'
;MEMSENNMTKCTECSGRDLDHDESRGEVVCNDCGTVLDDYQIDTGHPSGQVGENAHMSAQRNDNVGGKTTRRTHFDKKEARKNGLGNIIRPDQRAHSRRNVRANDILDEIKNISGSNDVARAAIPILKKCYTKEGEGDGHGKLPLNQMRFIGSKDKDKDKDATYIIRVSAIATMRILSDLGWIPYQYWQKDADELDLSRNDVTEAVKIIKRRLVNLFRDQVSSIDPKDGMKNSRRNAIEAFEQKMREYIRQHKIQHAEKLLKWFTKRIHVLDSDGDGPMAQEKARMLLAMIAVCGVELFDDVKMTKKSIAEDIFNLTVGGVNSRLNGEQHGMTKKQFIKKWNTDANTA
;
A
#
# COMPACT_ATOMS: atom_id res chain seq x y z
N MET A 1 -11.12 16.39 -46.52
CA MET A 1 -9.89 16.52 -45.73
C MET A 1 -9.78 15.22 -44.95
N GLU A 2 -8.89 14.34 -45.39
CA GLU A 2 -8.69 13.01 -44.80
C GLU A 2 -8.22 13.17 -43.34
N MET A 3 -8.97 12.58 -42.41
CA MET A 3 -8.53 12.41 -41.03
C MET A 3 -7.44 11.34 -41.03
N SER A 4 -6.20 11.74 -40.75
CA SER A 4 -5.13 10.78 -40.51
C SER A 4 -5.42 9.98 -39.25
N GLU A 5 -5.84 8.73 -39.41
CA GLU A 5 -5.83 7.72 -38.35
C GLU A 5 -4.42 7.64 -37.75
N ASN A 6 -4.26 8.05 -36.50
CA ASN A 6 -3.04 7.80 -35.75
C ASN A 6 -2.97 6.29 -35.47
N ASN A 7 -2.41 5.53 -36.41
CA ASN A 7 -2.07 4.13 -36.23
C ASN A 7 -0.96 4.01 -35.16
N MET A 8 -1.35 4.00 -33.88
CA MET A 8 -0.47 3.69 -32.75
C MET A 8 -0.08 2.20 -32.80
N THR A 9 0.95 1.89 -33.57
CA THR A 9 1.42 0.52 -33.84
C THR A 9 2.29 -0.08 -32.73
N LYS A 10 2.56 0.64 -31.62
CA LYS A 10 3.50 0.22 -30.55
C LYS A 10 3.11 0.77 -29.17
N CYS A 11 3.27 -0.03 -28.10
CA CYS A 11 3.14 0.41 -26.70
C CYS A 11 4.22 1.44 -26.36
N THR A 12 3.82 2.58 -25.79
CA THR A 12 4.72 3.64 -25.33
C THR A 12 5.60 3.22 -24.15
N GLU A 13 5.20 2.18 -23.40
CA GLU A 13 5.94 1.69 -22.23
C GLU A 13 6.94 0.56 -22.54
N CYS A 14 6.54 -0.46 -23.32
CA CYS A 14 7.38 -1.63 -23.59
C CYS A 14 7.80 -1.78 -25.04
N SER A 15 7.38 -0.88 -25.93
CA SER A 15 7.55 -1.01 -27.39
C SER A 15 6.96 -2.28 -28.01
N GLY A 16 6.14 -3.01 -27.25
CA GLY A 16 5.39 -4.18 -27.69
C GLY A 16 4.37 -3.81 -28.77
N ARG A 17 4.08 -4.76 -29.66
CA ARG A 17 3.10 -4.59 -30.75
C ARG A 17 1.81 -5.39 -30.51
N ASP A 18 1.77 -6.17 -29.44
CA ASP A 18 0.61 -6.95 -29.04
C ASP A 18 -0.40 -6.03 -28.34
N LEU A 19 -1.26 -5.43 -29.16
CA LEU A 19 -2.31 -4.49 -28.76
C LEU A 19 -3.67 -5.15 -29.02
N ASP A 20 -4.50 -5.20 -27.98
CA ASP A 20 -5.85 -5.75 -28.02
C ASP A 20 -6.89 -4.65 -27.82
N HIS A 21 -8.04 -4.80 -28.47
CA HIS A 21 -9.16 -3.88 -28.38
C HIS A 21 -10.18 -4.46 -27.40
N ASP A 22 -10.24 -3.89 -26.18
CA ASP A 22 -11.24 -4.27 -25.20
C ASP A 22 -12.55 -3.54 -25.49
N GLU A 23 -13.39 -4.16 -26.33
CA GLU A 23 -14.70 -3.61 -26.72
C GLU A 23 -15.63 -3.37 -25.53
N SER A 24 -15.46 -4.12 -24.43
CA SER A 24 -16.30 -3.98 -23.23
C SER A 24 -16.00 -2.69 -22.45
N ARG A 25 -14.76 -2.19 -22.56
CA ARG A 25 -14.28 -0.98 -21.87
C ARG A 25 -14.05 0.19 -22.82
N GLY A 26 -14.02 -0.05 -24.13
CA GLY A 26 -13.76 0.99 -25.13
C GLY A 26 -12.30 1.47 -25.12
N GLU A 27 -11.36 0.57 -24.86
CA GLU A 27 -9.94 0.88 -24.66
C GLU A 27 -9.04 0.03 -25.58
N VAL A 28 -7.94 0.61 -26.08
CA VAL A 28 -6.85 -0.11 -26.75
C VAL A 28 -5.76 -0.39 -25.74
N VAL A 29 -5.51 -1.67 -25.46
CA VAL A 29 -4.65 -2.13 -24.38
C VAL A 29 -3.49 -2.92 -24.93
N CYS A 30 -2.27 -2.65 -24.47
CA CYS A 30 -1.17 -3.54 -24.77
C CYS A 30 -1.13 -4.74 -23.82
N ASN A 31 -1.13 -5.96 -24.38
CA ASN A 31 -1.09 -7.21 -23.63
C ASN A 31 0.24 -7.43 -22.89
N ASP A 32 1.35 -6.91 -23.44
CA ASP A 32 2.68 -7.05 -22.85
C ASP A 32 2.86 -6.18 -21.58
N CYS A 33 2.45 -4.92 -21.65
CA CYS A 33 2.70 -3.89 -20.62
C CYS A 33 1.46 -3.56 -19.77
N GLY A 34 0.26 -3.84 -20.28
CA GLY A 34 -1.03 -3.43 -19.71
C GLY A 34 -1.36 -1.95 -19.92
N THR A 35 -0.55 -1.23 -20.69
CA THR A 35 -0.75 0.20 -20.96
C THR A 35 -1.96 0.39 -21.86
N VAL A 36 -2.85 1.29 -21.45
CA VAL A 36 -3.95 1.76 -22.28
C VAL A 36 -3.43 2.90 -23.16
N LEU A 37 -3.44 2.65 -24.47
CA LEU A 37 -2.81 3.49 -25.49
C LEU A 37 -3.79 4.50 -26.08
N ASP A 38 -5.02 4.08 -26.30
CA ASP A 38 -6.09 4.96 -26.75
C ASP A 38 -7.39 4.57 -26.02
N ASP A 39 -8.08 5.58 -25.50
CA ASP A 39 -9.46 5.45 -25.03
C ASP A 39 -10.27 6.00 -26.21
N TYR A 40 -11.13 5.20 -26.85
CA TYR A 40 -11.88 5.67 -28.03
C TYR A 40 -12.51 7.04 -27.73
N GLN A 41 -12.30 8.02 -28.63
CA GLN A 41 -12.86 9.37 -28.49
C GLN A 41 -14.33 9.29 -28.12
N ILE A 42 -14.62 9.63 -26.87
CA ILE A 42 -15.95 9.53 -26.28
C ILE A 42 -16.82 10.64 -26.87
N ASP A 43 -17.98 10.24 -27.42
CA ASP A 43 -19.11 11.13 -27.66
C ASP A 43 -19.37 11.95 -26.39
N THR A 44 -19.22 13.28 -26.48
CA THR A 44 -19.30 14.20 -25.34
C THR A 44 -20.67 14.19 -24.64
N GLY A 45 -21.69 13.55 -25.25
CA GLY A 45 -23.00 13.29 -24.65
C GLY A 45 -23.15 11.96 -23.90
N HIS A 46 -22.17 11.05 -23.95
CA HIS A 46 -22.29 9.71 -23.38
C HIS A 46 -21.91 9.68 -21.88
N PRO A 47 -22.65 8.97 -21.00
CA PRO A 47 -22.37 8.89 -19.56
C PRO A 47 -20.98 8.32 -19.21
N SER A 48 -20.31 7.62 -20.13
CA SER A 48 -18.90 7.20 -19.98
C SER A 48 -17.89 8.35 -19.99
N GLY A 49 -18.24 9.54 -20.51
CA GLY A 49 -17.39 10.74 -20.43
C GLY A 49 -17.23 11.29 -18.99
N GLN A 50 -18.00 10.74 -18.05
CA GLN A 50 -17.97 11.10 -16.62
C GLN A 50 -17.14 10.11 -15.78
N VAL A 51 -16.91 8.89 -16.26
CA VAL A 51 -16.31 7.79 -15.48
C VAL A 51 -15.25 7.06 -16.30
N GLY A 52 -13.98 7.19 -15.90
CA GLY A 52 -12.83 6.59 -16.59
C GLY A 52 -11.53 7.36 -16.32
N GLU A 53 -10.38 6.70 -16.51
CA GLU A 53 -9.09 7.39 -16.48
C GLU A 53 -9.09 8.40 -17.65
N ASN A 54 -8.92 9.71 -17.38
CA ASN A 54 -9.11 10.82 -18.34
C ASN A 54 -10.54 11.37 -18.50
N ALA A 55 -11.50 11.10 -17.60
CA ALA A 55 -12.82 11.73 -17.66
C ALA A 55 -12.74 13.27 -17.79
N HIS A 56 -13.43 13.82 -18.78
CA HIS A 56 -13.29 15.21 -19.26
C HIS A 56 -14.34 16.18 -18.65
N MET A 57 -15.13 15.75 -17.65
CA MET A 57 -16.36 16.46 -17.26
C MET A 57 -16.61 16.65 -15.75
N SER A 58 -15.71 16.25 -14.84
CA SER A 58 -15.91 16.47 -13.39
C SER A 58 -15.41 17.85 -12.92
N ALA A 59 -16.09 18.46 -11.94
CA ALA A 59 -15.65 19.71 -11.33
C ALA A 59 -14.29 19.54 -10.64
N GLN A 60 -13.27 20.29 -11.08
CA GLN A 60 -11.88 20.27 -10.56
C GLN A 60 -11.73 20.54 -9.05
N ARG A 61 -12.81 20.88 -8.33
CA ARG A 61 -12.74 21.24 -6.91
C ARG A 61 -12.32 20.09 -5.98
N ASN A 62 -12.33 18.84 -6.46
CA ASN A 62 -12.05 17.64 -5.66
C ASN A 62 -10.83 16.82 -6.16
N ASP A 63 -9.95 17.40 -6.96
CA ASP A 63 -8.75 16.71 -7.47
C ASP A 63 -7.56 16.90 -6.53
N ASN A 64 -7.40 15.97 -5.59
CA ASN A 64 -6.37 16.04 -4.56
C ASN A 64 -5.02 15.47 -5.02
N VAL A 65 -5.02 14.52 -5.96
CA VAL A 65 -3.78 13.95 -6.55
C VAL A 65 -3.34 14.72 -7.81
N GLY A 66 -4.02 15.83 -8.13
CA GLY A 66 -3.75 16.64 -9.33
C GLY A 66 -4.38 16.05 -10.60
N GLY A 67 -4.27 16.81 -11.70
CA GLY A 67 -4.71 16.41 -13.02
C GLY A 67 -3.67 16.81 -14.06
N LYS A 68 -3.54 16.01 -15.14
CA LYS A 68 -2.62 16.32 -16.23
C LYS A 68 -3.16 17.57 -16.94
N THR A 69 -2.53 18.72 -16.73
CA THR A 69 -2.73 19.89 -17.57
C THR A 69 -1.98 19.66 -18.87
N THR A 70 -2.47 18.76 -19.72
CA THR A 70 -2.01 18.67 -21.12
C THR A 70 -2.49 19.93 -21.85
N ARG A 71 -1.81 21.05 -21.66
CA ARG A 71 -2.01 22.25 -22.48
C ARG A 71 -0.70 22.61 -23.17
N ARG A 72 -0.72 22.55 -24.50
CA ARG A 72 0.20 23.35 -25.34
C ARG A 72 -0.32 24.80 -25.51
N THR A 73 -1.61 25.06 -25.26
CA THR A 73 -2.24 26.40 -25.35
C THR A 73 -3.34 26.55 -24.30
N HIS A 74 -3.39 27.70 -23.61
CA HIS A 74 -4.47 28.07 -22.71
C HIS A 74 -4.96 29.48 -23.06
N PHE A 75 -6.28 29.73 -22.96
CA PHE A 75 -6.76 31.11 -22.90
C PHE A 75 -6.24 31.77 -21.63
N ASP A 76 -5.47 32.84 -21.75
CA ASP A 76 -5.03 33.60 -20.59
C ASP A 76 -6.27 34.14 -19.86
N LYS A 77 -6.41 33.76 -18.59
CA LYS A 77 -7.54 34.14 -17.73
C LYS A 77 -7.68 35.65 -17.62
N LYS A 78 -6.59 36.40 -17.67
CA LYS A 78 -6.61 37.87 -17.63
C LYS A 78 -7.10 38.43 -18.97
N GLU A 79 -6.63 37.88 -20.08
CA GLU A 79 -7.01 38.31 -21.43
C GLU A 79 -8.47 37.97 -21.75
N ALA A 80 -8.92 36.75 -21.44
CA ALA A 80 -10.31 36.34 -21.61
C ALA A 80 -11.27 37.17 -20.76
N ARG A 81 -10.87 37.56 -19.54
CA ARG A 81 -11.68 38.48 -18.71
C ARG A 81 -11.68 39.90 -19.26
N LYS A 82 -10.55 40.39 -19.77
CA LYS A 82 -10.43 41.71 -20.39
C LYS A 82 -11.29 41.84 -21.65
N ASN A 83 -11.43 40.75 -22.40
CA ASN A 83 -12.21 40.68 -23.64
C ASN A 83 -13.69 40.30 -23.43
N GLY A 84 -14.17 40.21 -22.18
CA GLY A 84 -15.57 39.85 -21.88
C GLY A 84 -15.91 38.36 -22.08
N LEU A 85 -14.93 37.51 -22.40
CA LEU A 85 -15.06 36.07 -22.68
C LEU A 85 -14.82 35.21 -21.44
N GLY A 86 -15.08 35.74 -20.24
CA GLY A 86 -14.84 35.04 -18.97
C GLY A 86 -15.68 33.77 -18.79
N ASN A 87 -16.80 33.67 -19.50
CA ASN A 87 -17.67 32.50 -19.56
C ASN A 87 -17.02 31.30 -20.26
N ILE A 88 -16.09 31.50 -21.20
CA ILE A 88 -15.42 30.44 -21.96
C ILE A 88 -14.36 29.71 -21.13
N ILE A 89 -13.81 30.38 -20.10
CA ILE A 89 -12.76 29.84 -19.23
C ILE A 89 -13.21 28.56 -18.51
N ARG A 90 -14.45 28.50 -18.00
CA ARG A 90 -14.94 27.33 -17.25
C ARG A 90 -15.23 26.11 -18.14
N PRO A 91 -15.90 26.23 -19.30
CA PRO A 91 -16.01 25.15 -20.28
C PRO A 91 -14.66 24.69 -20.82
N ASP A 92 -13.77 25.62 -21.17
CA ASP A 92 -12.41 25.32 -21.66
C ASP A 92 -11.57 24.57 -20.60
N GLN A 93 -11.64 25.01 -19.33
CA GLN A 93 -11.00 24.29 -18.23
C GLN A 93 -11.60 22.90 -18.02
N ARG A 94 -12.93 22.74 -18.12
CA ARG A 94 -13.57 21.43 -18.00
C ARG A 94 -13.17 20.49 -19.15
N ALA A 95 -13.32 20.94 -20.39
CA ALA A 95 -13.01 20.17 -21.60
C ALA A 95 -11.56 19.67 -21.66
N HIS A 96 -10.61 20.38 -21.05
CA HIS A 96 -9.19 20.01 -21.07
C HIS A 96 -8.65 19.50 -19.73
N SER A 97 -9.46 19.43 -18.68
CA SER A 97 -9.04 18.88 -17.40
C SER A 97 -9.18 17.37 -17.41
N ARG A 98 -8.05 16.65 -17.35
CA ARG A 98 -8.04 15.21 -17.16
C ARG A 98 -7.83 14.89 -15.68
N ARG A 99 -8.81 14.19 -15.09
CA ARG A 99 -8.73 13.72 -13.70
C ARG A 99 -7.93 12.42 -13.62
N ASN A 100 -7.04 12.32 -12.64
CA ASN A 100 -6.43 11.05 -12.24
C ASN A 100 -7.44 10.26 -11.38
N VAL A 101 -8.50 9.73 -12.00
CA VAL A 101 -9.66 9.13 -11.31
C VAL A 101 -9.21 8.03 -10.34
N ARG A 102 -8.49 7.03 -10.84
CA ARG A 102 -8.03 5.91 -10.02
C ARG A 102 -7.13 6.32 -8.86
N ALA A 103 -6.25 7.30 -9.06
CA ALA A 103 -5.39 7.80 -7.99
C ALA A 103 -6.20 8.56 -6.92
N ASN A 104 -7.23 9.32 -7.32
CA ASN A 104 -8.13 9.98 -6.38
C ASN A 104 -9.04 8.97 -5.66
N ASP A 105 -9.55 7.94 -6.34
CA ASP A 105 -10.36 6.89 -5.70
C ASP A 105 -9.54 6.11 -4.67
N ILE A 106 -8.27 5.82 -4.97
CA ILE A 106 -7.34 5.22 -3.99
C ILE A 106 -7.13 6.18 -2.81
N LEU A 107 -6.96 7.48 -3.06
CA LEU A 107 -6.78 8.47 -1.99
C LEU A 107 -8.02 8.57 -1.09
N ASP A 108 -9.21 8.57 -1.67
CA ASP A 108 -10.48 8.60 -0.95
C ASP A 108 -10.64 7.31 -0.13
N GLU A 109 -10.25 6.15 -0.67
CA GLU A 109 -10.28 4.89 0.09
C GLU A 109 -9.25 4.86 1.22
N ILE A 110 -8.05 5.42 1.04
CA ILE A 110 -7.07 5.60 2.12
C ILE A 110 -7.66 6.45 3.25
N LYS A 111 -8.38 7.51 2.90
CA LYS A 111 -9.06 8.38 3.87
C LYS A 111 -10.17 7.63 4.60
N ASN A 112 -10.95 6.81 3.91
CA ASN A 112 -12.01 6.00 4.50
C ASN A 112 -11.45 4.98 5.49
N ILE A 113 -10.41 4.24 5.11
CA ILE A 113 -9.81 3.19 5.95
C ILE A 113 -9.10 3.80 7.17
N SER A 114 -8.29 4.83 6.96
CA SER A 114 -7.51 5.44 8.05
C SER A 114 -8.31 6.38 8.96
N GLY A 115 -9.45 6.89 8.47
CA GLY A 115 -10.21 7.94 9.13
C GLY A 115 -9.46 9.28 9.25
N SER A 116 -8.29 9.43 8.60
CA SER A 116 -7.41 10.59 8.77
C SER A 116 -7.04 11.24 7.44
N ASN A 117 -7.26 12.56 7.36
CA ASN A 117 -6.82 13.36 6.21
C ASN A 117 -5.29 13.45 6.10
N ASP A 118 -4.57 13.34 7.21
CA ASP A 118 -3.11 13.49 7.21
C ASP A 118 -2.43 12.26 6.62
N VAL A 119 -2.96 11.06 6.90
CA VAL A 119 -2.54 9.80 6.25
C VAL A 119 -2.78 9.88 4.74
N ALA A 120 -3.95 10.38 4.33
CA ALA A 120 -4.25 10.58 2.91
C ALA A 120 -3.28 11.57 2.26
N ARG A 121 -3.00 12.72 2.89
CA ARG A 121 -2.02 13.69 2.36
C ARG A 121 -0.63 13.10 2.21
N ALA A 122 -0.18 12.28 3.16
CA ALA A 122 1.10 11.59 3.09
C ALA A 122 1.18 10.61 1.89
N ALA A 123 0.05 10.08 1.42
CA ALA A 123 -0.02 9.18 0.27
C ALA A 123 0.16 9.88 -1.08
N ILE A 124 -0.17 11.18 -1.19
CA ILE A 124 -0.19 11.93 -2.46
C ILE A 124 1.11 11.79 -3.27
N PRO A 125 2.32 11.96 -2.69
CA PRO A 125 3.57 11.84 -3.44
C PRO A 125 3.78 10.45 -4.08
N ILE A 126 3.37 9.38 -3.39
CA ILE A 126 3.45 8.01 -3.92
C ILE A 126 2.41 7.81 -5.02
N LEU A 127 1.18 8.27 -4.79
CA LEU A 127 0.09 8.14 -5.76
C LEU A 127 0.42 8.85 -7.07
N LYS A 128 0.97 10.06 -7.02
CA LYS A 128 1.44 10.79 -8.21
C LYS A 128 2.43 9.97 -9.03
N LYS A 129 3.45 9.37 -8.39
CA LYS A 129 4.53 8.66 -9.09
C LYS A 129 4.16 7.25 -9.57
N CYS A 130 3.14 6.63 -8.97
CA CYS A 130 2.80 5.22 -9.20
C CYS A 130 1.46 5.01 -9.91
N TYR A 131 0.52 5.95 -9.74
CA TYR A 131 -0.88 5.80 -10.15
C TYR A 131 -1.38 6.94 -11.05
N THR A 132 -0.47 7.75 -11.60
CA THR A 132 -0.83 8.78 -12.58
C THR A 132 0.00 8.64 -13.85
N LYS A 133 -0.53 9.17 -14.95
CA LYS A 133 0.14 9.25 -16.26
C LYS A 133 1.29 10.26 -16.32
N GLU A 134 1.70 10.85 -15.19
CA GLU A 134 2.92 11.66 -15.09
C GLU A 134 4.18 10.79 -15.22
N GLY A 135 4.10 9.51 -14.86
CA GLY A 135 5.21 8.54 -14.96
C GLY A 135 5.17 7.66 -16.21
N GLU A 136 4.26 7.89 -17.16
CA GLU A 136 4.25 7.12 -18.42
C GLU A 136 5.47 7.48 -19.27
N GLY A 137 6.21 6.47 -19.73
CA GLY A 137 7.35 6.60 -20.62
C GLY A 137 8.59 7.21 -19.97
N ASP A 138 8.62 7.30 -18.63
CA ASP A 138 9.74 7.90 -17.87
C ASP A 138 10.99 7.00 -17.80
N GLY A 139 10.92 5.78 -18.33
CA GLY A 139 12.03 4.82 -18.33
C GLY A 139 12.23 4.08 -17.00
N HIS A 140 11.40 4.34 -15.98
CA HIS A 140 11.56 3.76 -14.63
C HIS A 140 10.75 2.47 -14.40
N GLY A 141 10.38 1.79 -15.49
CA GLY A 141 9.66 0.52 -15.51
C GLY A 141 8.15 0.67 -15.71
N LYS A 142 7.40 -0.44 -15.68
CA LYS A 142 5.94 -0.42 -15.83
C LYS A 142 5.28 0.32 -14.66
N LEU A 143 4.18 1.02 -14.92
CA LEU A 143 3.41 1.71 -13.88
C LEU A 143 2.61 0.71 -13.03
N PRO A 144 2.63 0.83 -11.69
CA PRO A 144 1.74 0.10 -10.79
C PRO A 144 0.27 0.22 -11.21
N LEU A 145 -0.15 1.38 -11.69
CA LEU A 145 -1.46 1.59 -12.31
C LEU A 145 -1.84 0.48 -13.31
N ASN A 146 -0.95 0.22 -14.27
CA ASN A 146 -1.18 -0.70 -15.37
C ASN A 146 -1.01 -2.16 -14.92
N GLN A 147 -0.02 -2.42 -14.06
CA GLN A 147 0.26 -3.77 -13.56
C GLN A 147 -0.84 -4.31 -12.65
N MET A 148 -1.47 -3.44 -11.87
CA MET A 148 -2.53 -3.81 -10.93
C MET A 148 -3.88 -4.06 -11.62
N ARG A 149 -4.04 -3.67 -12.89
CA ARG A 149 -5.27 -3.90 -13.68
C ARG A 149 -5.55 -5.38 -13.94
N PHE A 150 -4.51 -6.21 -13.92
CA PHE A 150 -4.62 -7.66 -14.16
C PHE A 150 -5.03 -8.47 -12.91
N ILE A 151 -5.15 -7.83 -11.75
CA ILE A 151 -5.76 -8.47 -10.58
C ILE A 151 -7.25 -8.63 -10.90
N GLY A 152 -7.68 -9.83 -11.30
CA GLY A 152 -9.04 -10.08 -11.81
C GLY A 152 -9.12 -10.59 -13.25
N SER A 153 -8.01 -10.59 -14.02
CA SER A 153 -8.04 -10.98 -15.43
C SER A 153 -8.11 -12.49 -15.68
N LYS A 154 -7.91 -13.32 -14.65
CA LYS A 154 -8.00 -14.78 -14.75
C LYS A 154 -9.42 -15.23 -14.47
N ASP A 155 -9.87 -16.29 -15.15
CA ASP A 155 -11.20 -16.88 -14.95
C ASP A 155 -11.52 -17.24 -13.48
N LYS A 156 -10.49 -17.48 -12.66
CA LYS A 156 -10.61 -17.79 -11.23
C LYS A 156 -10.83 -16.55 -10.33
N ASP A 157 -10.69 -15.36 -10.88
CA ASP A 157 -10.69 -14.08 -10.16
C ASP A 157 -11.84 -13.15 -10.61
N LYS A 158 -12.90 -13.69 -11.24
CA LYS A 158 -14.03 -12.93 -11.81
C LYS A 158 -14.77 -12.02 -10.81
N ASP A 159 -14.70 -12.34 -9.52
CA ASP A 159 -15.32 -11.57 -8.46
C ASP A 159 -14.48 -10.34 -8.02
N LYS A 160 -13.24 -10.20 -8.54
CA LYS A 160 -12.34 -9.07 -8.23
C LYS A 160 -12.62 -7.90 -9.16
N ASP A 161 -13.53 -7.04 -8.74
CA ASP A 161 -13.92 -5.83 -9.47
C ASP A 161 -12.92 -4.67 -9.32
N ALA A 162 -13.24 -3.53 -9.94
CA ALA A 162 -12.41 -2.33 -9.85
C ALA A 162 -12.27 -1.82 -8.39
N THR A 163 -13.32 -1.96 -7.58
CA THR A 163 -13.33 -1.57 -6.16
C THR A 163 -12.37 -2.42 -5.35
N TYR A 164 -12.30 -3.73 -5.60
CA TYR A 164 -11.31 -4.62 -5.01
C TYR A 164 -9.88 -4.14 -5.30
N ILE A 165 -9.58 -3.82 -6.55
CA ILE A 165 -8.25 -3.34 -6.96
C ILE A 165 -7.89 -2.01 -6.29
N ILE A 166 -8.86 -1.09 -6.16
CA ILE A 166 -8.70 0.19 -5.47
C ILE A 166 -8.35 -0.06 -4.00
N ARG A 167 -9.10 -0.92 -3.30
CA ARG A 167 -8.85 -1.28 -1.90
C ARG A 167 -7.48 -1.92 -1.68
N VAL A 168 -7.11 -2.88 -2.54
CA VAL A 168 -5.77 -3.50 -2.49
C VAL A 168 -4.67 -2.44 -2.67
N SER A 169 -4.85 -1.51 -3.60
CA SER A 169 -3.90 -0.44 -3.87
C SER A 169 -3.82 0.57 -2.72
N ALA A 170 -4.93 0.86 -2.05
CA ALA A 170 -4.99 1.72 -0.87
C ALA A 170 -4.21 1.11 0.30
N ILE A 171 -4.47 -0.16 0.64
CA ILE A 171 -3.74 -0.87 1.70
C ILE A 171 -2.26 -1.00 1.36
N ALA A 172 -1.93 -1.34 0.12
CA ALA A 172 -0.54 -1.44 -0.31
C ALA A 172 0.22 -0.11 -0.19
N THR A 173 -0.44 1.01 -0.54
CA THR A 173 0.14 2.35 -0.43
C THR A 173 0.34 2.73 1.04
N MET A 174 -0.68 2.56 1.89
CA MET A 174 -0.55 2.84 3.33
C MET A 174 0.53 1.99 3.99
N ARG A 175 0.66 0.71 3.61
CA ARG A 175 1.72 -0.16 4.11
C ARG A 175 3.11 0.37 3.75
N ILE A 176 3.29 0.92 2.55
CA ILE A 176 4.56 1.53 2.14
C ILE A 176 4.82 2.82 2.92
N LEU A 177 3.80 3.66 3.14
CA LEU A 177 3.94 4.86 3.98
C LEU A 177 4.36 4.50 5.40
N SER A 178 3.78 3.43 5.95
CA SER A 178 4.12 2.90 7.27
C SER A 178 5.54 2.35 7.31
N ASP A 179 5.95 1.60 6.28
CA ASP A 179 7.32 1.11 6.15
C ASP A 179 8.32 2.27 6.07
N LEU A 180 8.00 3.36 5.35
CA LEU A 180 8.82 4.57 5.27
C LEU A 180 8.81 5.42 6.57
N GLY A 181 7.96 5.07 7.53
CA GLY A 181 7.80 5.83 8.78
C GLY A 181 7.08 7.17 8.64
N TRP A 182 6.39 7.40 7.53
CA TRP A 182 5.62 8.64 7.32
C TRP A 182 4.28 8.64 8.06
N ILE A 183 3.78 7.44 8.36
CA ILE A 183 2.59 7.23 9.17
C ILE A 183 2.89 6.21 10.28
N PRO A 184 2.08 6.18 11.36
CA PRO A 184 2.18 5.13 12.38
C PRO A 184 2.08 3.72 11.78
N TYR A 185 2.57 2.72 12.52
CA TYR A 185 2.55 1.34 12.05
C TYR A 185 1.13 0.88 11.69
N GLN A 186 0.93 0.45 10.45
CA GLN A 186 -0.36 -0.02 9.98
C GLN A 186 -0.50 -1.54 10.12
N TYR A 187 -1.57 -1.99 10.78
CA TYR A 187 -1.97 -3.39 10.87
C TYR A 187 -2.67 -3.88 9.60
N TRP A 188 -1.99 -3.80 8.46
CA TRP A 188 -2.59 -4.04 7.14
C TRP A 188 -3.27 -5.40 6.97
N GLN A 189 -2.88 -6.44 7.74
CA GLN A 189 -3.57 -7.73 7.68
C GLN A 189 -4.99 -7.64 8.22
N LYS A 190 -5.19 -6.85 9.29
CA LYS A 190 -6.52 -6.62 9.86
C LYS A 190 -7.40 -5.87 8.85
N ASP A 191 -6.87 -4.79 8.28
CA ASP A 191 -7.59 -4.00 7.27
C ASP A 191 -7.93 -4.83 6.03
N ALA A 192 -7.02 -5.73 5.63
CA ALA A 192 -7.26 -6.65 4.51
C ALA A 192 -8.34 -7.69 4.83
N ASP A 193 -8.34 -8.25 6.04
CA ASP A 193 -9.36 -9.22 6.46
C ASP A 193 -10.75 -8.55 6.60
N GLU A 194 -10.81 -7.31 7.12
CA GLU A 194 -12.06 -6.54 7.25
C GLU A 194 -12.69 -6.17 5.90
N LEU A 195 -11.85 -6.00 4.87
CA LEU A 195 -12.28 -5.68 3.50
C LEU A 195 -12.38 -6.90 2.58
N ASP A 196 -12.25 -8.12 3.13
CA ASP A 196 -12.27 -9.40 2.42
C ASP A 196 -11.27 -9.49 1.25
N LEU A 197 -10.04 -9.00 1.49
CA LEU A 197 -8.98 -8.95 0.49
C LEU A 197 -7.98 -10.08 0.65
N SER A 198 -7.51 -10.63 -0.47
CA SER A 198 -6.39 -11.57 -0.49
C SER A 198 -5.11 -10.88 0.00
N ARG A 199 -4.55 -11.40 1.11
CA ARG A 199 -3.26 -10.94 1.65
C ARG A 199 -2.10 -11.09 0.65
N ASN A 200 -2.20 -12.06 -0.28
CA ASN A 200 -1.20 -12.26 -1.33
C ASN A 200 -1.26 -11.13 -2.35
N ASP A 201 -2.46 -10.70 -2.76
CA ASP A 201 -2.64 -9.63 -3.74
C ASP A 201 -2.09 -8.31 -3.19
N VAL A 202 -2.36 -8.00 -1.91
CA VAL A 202 -1.77 -6.85 -1.21
C VAL A 202 -0.24 -6.96 -1.17
N THR A 203 0.31 -8.15 -0.95
CA THR A 203 1.77 -8.32 -0.89
C THR A 203 2.42 -8.16 -2.27
N GLU A 204 1.79 -8.65 -3.33
CA GLU A 204 2.25 -8.44 -4.71
C GLU A 204 2.15 -6.96 -5.12
N ALA A 205 1.05 -6.28 -4.75
CA ALA A 205 0.87 -4.85 -4.95
C ALA A 205 2.01 -4.04 -4.32
N VAL A 206 2.36 -4.34 -3.06
CA VAL A 206 3.47 -3.70 -2.36
C VAL A 206 4.80 -3.92 -3.09
N LYS A 207 5.05 -5.13 -3.60
CA LYS A 207 6.28 -5.42 -4.36
C LYS A 207 6.34 -4.60 -5.65
N ILE A 208 5.23 -4.48 -6.36
CA ILE A 208 5.11 -3.69 -7.59
C ILE A 208 5.44 -2.23 -7.32
N ILE A 209 4.78 -1.62 -6.34
CA ILE A 209 4.99 -0.20 -5.98
C ILE A 209 6.44 0.02 -5.49
N LYS A 210 6.95 -0.83 -4.59
CA LYS A 210 8.32 -0.72 -4.08
C LYS A 210 9.36 -0.83 -5.21
N ARG A 211 9.18 -1.74 -6.16
CA ARG A 211 10.10 -1.88 -7.31
C ARG A 211 10.19 -0.59 -8.11
N ARG A 212 9.05 0.06 -8.38
CA ARG A 212 9.05 1.35 -9.08
C ARG A 212 9.72 2.45 -8.26
N LEU A 213 9.43 2.55 -6.96
CA LEU A 213 10.07 3.54 -6.09
C LEU A 213 11.60 3.37 -6.03
N VAL A 214 12.11 2.13 -6.02
CA VAL A 214 13.55 1.85 -6.10
C VAL A 214 14.16 2.38 -7.40
N ASN A 215 13.50 2.16 -8.54
CA ASN A 215 14.00 2.66 -9.82
C ASN A 215 14.02 4.20 -9.85
N LEU A 216 12.93 4.83 -9.40
CA LEU A 216 12.82 6.29 -9.32
C LEU A 216 13.87 6.91 -8.39
N PHE A 217 14.21 6.24 -7.29
CA PHE A 217 15.26 6.70 -6.38
C PHE A 217 16.66 6.53 -6.99
N ARG A 218 16.94 5.38 -7.63
CA ARG A 218 18.23 5.09 -8.27
C ARG A 218 18.58 6.14 -9.31
N ASP A 219 17.58 6.55 -10.08
CA ASP A 219 17.75 7.51 -11.18
C ASP A 219 17.58 8.98 -10.71
N GLN A 220 17.55 9.22 -9.39
CA GLN A 220 17.46 10.53 -8.71
C GLN A 220 16.22 11.38 -9.04
N VAL A 221 15.18 10.77 -9.62
CA VAL A 221 13.88 11.41 -9.91
C VAL A 221 13.01 11.50 -8.65
N SER A 222 13.31 10.68 -7.64
CA SER A 222 12.62 10.70 -6.35
C SER A 222 13.59 10.80 -5.19
N SER A 223 13.28 11.69 -4.25
CA SER A 223 13.94 11.77 -2.94
C SER A 223 13.45 10.70 -1.94
N ILE A 224 12.48 9.87 -2.34
CA ILE A 224 11.93 8.82 -1.49
C ILE A 224 12.91 7.65 -1.51
N ASP A 225 13.66 7.45 -0.43
CA ASP A 225 14.53 6.27 -0.27
C ASP A 225 13.71 5.08 0.27
N PRO A 226 13.47 4.03 -0.54
CA PRO A 226 12.78 2.83 -0.06
C PRO A 226 13.59 2.00 0.94
N LYS A 227 14.90 2.26 1.10
CA LYS A 227 15.78 1.57 2.06
C LYS A 227 15.74 2.20 3.45
N ASP A 228 15.50 3.51 3.57
CA ASP A 228 15.36 4.19 4.87
C ASP A 228 14.24 3.56 5.72
N GLY A 229 13.14 3.17 5.07
CA GLY A 229 12.05 2.49 5.74
C GLY A 229 12.40 1.12 6.32
N MET A 230 13.36 0.38 5.73
CA MET A 230 13.70 -0.97 6.22
C MET A 230 14.36 -0.95 7.59
N LYS A 231 15.13 0.11 7.93
CA LYS A 231 15.78 0.25 9.23
C LYS A 231 14.75 0.48 10.35
N ASN A 232 13.73 1.29 10.08
CA ASN A 232 12.73 1.67 11.08
C ASN A 232 11.49 0.75 11.10
N SER A 233 11.19 0.02 10.01
CA SER A 233 9.99 -0.82 9.91
C SER A 233 9.94 -1.91 11.00
N ARG A 234 11.07 -2.54 11.33
CA ARG A 234 11.12 -3.54 12.41
C ARG A 234 10.83 -2.92 13.78
N ARG A 235 11.54 -1.84 14.11
CA ARG A 235 11.38 -1.12 15.38
C ARG A 235 9.95 -0.58 15.55
N ASN A 236 9.43 0.10 14.52
CA ASN A 236 8.06 0.61 14.51
C ASN A 236 7.02 -0.52 14.69
N ALA A 237 7.23 -1.68 14.07
CA ALA A 237 6.37 -2.83 14.26
C ALA A 237 6.42 -3.32 15.71
N ILE A 238 7.61 -3.39 16.32
CA ILE A 238 7.76 -3.85 17.69
C ILE A 238 7.05 -2.92 18.68
N GLU A 239 7.32 -1.62 18.57
CA GLU A 239 6.71 -0.60 19.43
C GLU A 239 5.18 -0.62 19.30
N ALA A 240 4.66 -0.71 18.07
CA ALA A 240 3.22 -0.76 17.82
C ALA A 240 2.55 -2.00 18.41
N PHE A 241 3.12 -3.19 18.16
CA PHE A 241 2.57 -4.43 18.69
C PHE A 241 2.71 -4.55 20.22
N GLU A 242 3.77 -3.99 20.81
CA GLU A 242 3.88 -3.86 22.26
C GLU A 242 2.75 -2.98 22.82
N GLN A 243 2.48 -1.83 22.19
CA GLN A 243 1.36 -0.99 22.56
C GLN A 243 0.01 -1.71 22.42
N LYS A 244 -0.20 -2.44 21.31
CA LYS A 244 -1.42 -3.24 21.09
C LYS A 244 -1.63 -4.29 22.18
N MET A 245 -0.56 -4.94 22.64
CA MET A 245 -0.64 -5.89 23.77
C MET A 245 -1.07 -5.18 25.06
N ARG A 246 -0.49 -3.99 25.35
CA ARG A 246 -0.85 -3.20 26.53
C ARG A 246 -2.31 -2.75 26.48
N GLU A 247 -2.79 -2.32 25.32
CA GLU A 247 -4.19 -1.93 25.10
C GLU A 247 -5.13 -3.11 25.28
N TYR A 248 -4.80 -4.29 24.75
CA TYR A 248 -5.58 -5.50 24.93
C TYR A 248 -5.72 -5.86 26.42
N ILE A 249 -4.61 -5.85 27.17
CA ILE A 249 -4.60 -6.13 28.61
C ILE A 249 -5.50 -5.15 29.38
N ARG A 250 -5.46 -3.86 29.02
CA ARG A 250 -6.31 -2.82 29.62
C ARG A 250 -7.79 -3.03 29.31
N GLN A 251 -8.13 -3.29 28.05
CA GLN A 251 -9.51 -3.50 27.61
C GLN A 251 -10.15 -4.73 28.26
N HIS A 252 -9.38 -5.82 28.38
CA HIS A 252 -9.85 -7.08 28.97
C HIS A 252 -9.66 -7.16 30.49
N LYS A 253 -9.16 -6.10 31.15
CA LYS A 253 -8.94 -6.01 32.61
C LYS A 253 -8.21 -7.23 33.19
N ILE A 254 -7.15 -7.66 32.53
CA ILE A 254 -6.43 -8.88 32.89
C ILE A 254 -5.65 -8.63 34.19
N GLN A 255 -5.96 -9.41 35.23
CA GLN A 255 -5.32 -9.29 36.53
C GLN A 255 -3.85 -9.74 36.49
N HIS A 256 -3.00 -9.13 37.31
CA HIS A 256 -1.57 -9.46 37.46
C HIS A 256 -0.70 -9.36 36.18
N ALA A 257 -1.20 -8.71 35.13
CA ALA A 257 -0.50 -8.59 33.85
C ALA A 257 0.75 -7.70 33.87
N GLU A 258 0.99 -6.93 34.94
CA GLU A 258 2.19 -6.07 35.07
C GLU A 258 3.50 -6.87 35.06
N LYS A 259 3.52 -8.03 35.74
CA LYS A 259 4.69 -8.93 35.76
C LYS A 259 4.99 -9.42 34.34
N LEU A 260 3.95 -9.81 33.60
CA LEU A 260 4.06 -10.25 32.21
C LEU A 260 4.58 -9.14 31.32
N LEU A 261 4.02 -7.92 31.41
CA LEU A 261 4.44 -6.78 30.59
C LEU A 261 5.90 -6.39 30.86
N LYS A 262 6.33 -6.38 32.13
CA LYS A 262 7.73 -6.08 32.48
C LYS A 262 8.67 -7.14 31.93
N TRP A 263 8.29 -8.42 32.02
CA TRP A 263 9.06 -9.52 31.45
C TRP A 263 9.08 -9.43 29.91
N PHE A 264 7.96 -9.12 29.28
CA PHE A 264 7.80 -8.98 27.84
C PHE A 264 8.71 -7.89 27.26
N THR A 265 8.68 -6.67 27.81
CA THR A 265 9.54 -5.56 27.38
C THR A 265 11.03 -5.89 27.58
N LYS A 266 11.40 -6.46 28.74
CA LYS A 266 12.79 -6.90 28.97
C LYS A 266 13.22 -7.94 27.93
N ARG A 267 12.31 -8.84 27.56
CA ARG A 267 12.61 -9.92 26.62
C ARG A 267 12.77 -9.44 25.19
N ILE A 268 11.97 -8.47 24.78
CA ILE A 268 12.13 -7.78 23.49
C ILE A 268 13.54 -7.21 23.42
N HIS A 269 13.94 -6.41 24.41
CA HIS A 269 15.25 -5.74 24.39
C HIS A 269 16.44 -6.72 24.33
N VAL A 270 16.32 -7.87 24.98
CA VAL A 270 17.39 -8.89 25.01
C VAL A 270 17.44 -9.73 23.73
N LEU A 271 16.29 -10.01 23.11
CA LEU A 271 16.20 -10.88 21.93
C LEU A 271 16.23 -10.10 20.61
N ASP A 272 15.92 -8.82 20.65
CA ASP A 272 15.89 -7.92 19.52
C ASP A 272 16.55 -6.58 19.85
N SER A 273 17.77 -6.42 19.34
CA SER A 273 18.52 -5.15 19.37
C SER A 273 18.32 -4.44 18.04
N ASP A 274 17.11 -3.92 17.79
CA ASP A 274 16.76 -3.21 16.54
C ASP A 274 17.03 -4.01 15.25
N GLY A 275 16.91 -5.34 15.32
CA GLY A 275 17.18 -6.24 14.20
C GLY A 275 18.57 -6.87 14.16
N ASP A 276 19.45 -6.57 15.12
CA ASP A 276 20.76 -7.23 15.27
C ASP A 276 20.78 -8.27 16.41
N GLY A 277 19.62 -8.58 17.00
CA GLY A 277 19.50 -9.55 18.09
C GLY A 277 19.59 -11.02 17.64
N PRO A 278 19.71 -11.98 18.58
CA PRO A 278 19.80 -13.42 18.27
C PRO A 278 18.54 -14.00 17.60
N MET A 279 17.45 -13.23 17.55
CA MET A 279 16.18 -13.58 16.90
C MET A 279 15.83 -12.64 15.73
N ALA A 280 16.82 -11.93 15.17
CA ALA A 280 16.67 -11.04 14.03
C ALA A 280 15.99 -11.69 12.80
N GLN A 281 16.27 -12.98 12.57
CA GLN A 281 15.73 -13.79 11.49
C GLN A 281 14.21 -13.94 11.54
N GLU A 282 13.60 -13.84 12.72
CA GLU A 282 12.15 -13.94 12.87
C GLU A 282 11.51 -12.58 12.60
N LYS A 283 10.36 -12.58 11.93
CA LYS A 283 9.57 -11.35 11.72
C LYS A 283 9.13 -10.79 13.08
N ALA A 284 9.23 -9.47 13.27
CA ALA A 284 8.86 -8.77 14.52
C ALA A 284 7.56 -9.30 15.15
N ARG A 285 6.47 -9.33 14.37
CA ARG A 285 5.17 -9.84 14.79
C ARG A 285 5.19 -11.28 15.33
N MET A 286 5.94 -12.18 14.67
CA MET A 286 6.06 -13.57 15.10
C MET A 286 6.88 -13.68 16.37
N LEU A 287 8.02 -12.97 16.44
CA LEU A 287 8.86 -12.92 17.62
C LEU A 287 8.07 -12.47 18.86
N LEU A 288 7.29 -11.38 18.73
CA LEU A 288 6.45 -10.88 19.82
C LEU A 288 5.37 -11.88 20.25
N ALA A 289 4.71 -12.55 19.30
CA ALA A 289 3.74 -13.58 19.63
C ALA A 289 4.39 -14.76 20.38
N MET A 290 5.59 -15.18 19.97
CA MET A 290 6.34 -16.25 20.65
C MET A 290 6.74 -15.85 22.07
N ILE A 291 7.25 -14.63 22.26
CA ILE A 291 7.58 -14.10 23.58
C ILE A 291 6.32 -14.07 24.45
N ALA A 292 5.21 -13.53 23.94
CA ALA A 292 3.94 -13.43 24.66
C ALA A 292 3.43 -14.79 25.16
N VAL A 293 3.43 -15.80 24.28
CA VAL A 293 3.05 -17.17 24.63
C VAL A 293 3.98 -17.75 25.69
N CYS A 294 5.29 -17.57 25.56
CA CYS A 294 6.27 -18.02 26.56
C CYS A 294 6.06 -17.34 27.93
N GLY A 295 5.71 -16.05 27.93
CA GLY A 295 5.44 -15.30 29.15
C GLY A 295 4.20 -15.78 29.88
N VAL A 296 3.11 -16.04 29.15
CA VAL A 296 1.86 -16.57 29.74
C VAL A 296 2.04 -17.98 30.29
N GLU A 297 2.90 -18.80 29.68
CA GLU A 297 3.27 -20.12 30.24
C GLU A 297 4.20 -20.04 31.46
N LEU A 298 4.82 -18.89 31.73
CA LEU A 298 5.69 -18.70 32.89
C LEU A 298 4.93 -18.11 34.09
N PHE A 299 3.87 -17.36 33.81
CA PHE A 299 3.06 -16.68 34.82
C PHE A 299 1.63 -17.23 34.77
N ASP A 300 1.40 -18.36 35.45
CA ASP A 300 0.09 -19.03 35.52
C ASP A 300 -1.03 -18.13 36.11
N ASP A 301 -0.65 -17.09 36.85
CA ASP A 301 -1.55 -16.07 37.40
C ASP A 301 -2.27 -15.25 36.30
N VAL A 302 -1.69 -15.20 35.09
CA VAL A 302 -2.22 -14.41 33.98
C VAL A 302 -3.19 -15.25 33.15
N LYS A 303 -4.49 -15.00 33.34
CA LYS A 303 -5.56 -15.70 32.60
C LYS A 303 -5.67 -15.22 31.15
N MET A 304 -4.70 -15.59 30.32
CA MET A 304 -4.71 -15.37 28.88
C MET A 304 -4.59 -16.70 28.14
N THR A 305 -5.29 -16.83 27.01
CA THR A 305 -5.19 -18.04 26.19
C THR A 305 -4.18 -17.85 25.07
N LYS A 306 -3.57 -18.96 24.59
CA LYS A 306 -2.70 -18.91 23.41
C LYS A 306 -3.45 -18.41 22.17
N LYS A 307 -4.76 -18.71 22.08
CA LYS A 307 -5.65 -18.26 21.00
C LYS A 307 -5.81 -16.74 21.02
N SER A 308 -6.15 -16.16 22.16
CA SER A 308 -6.31 -14.69 22.29
C SER A 308 -5.03 -13.94 21.94
N ILE A 309 -3.86 -14.49 22.30
CA ILE A 309 -2.59 -13.88 21.96
C ILE A 309 -2.34 -13.97 20.45
N ALA A 310 -2.38 -15.18 19.88
CA ALA A 310 -2.02 -15.38 18.48
C ALA A 310 -3.00 -14.69 17.52
N GLU A 311 -4.30 -14.89 17.71
CA GLU A 311 -5.34 -14.48 16.76
C GLU A 311 -5.75 -13.02 17.01
N ASP A 312 -6.13 -12.64 18.23
CA ASP A 312 -6.70 -11.31 18.50
C ASP A 312 -5.63 -10.20 18.50
N ILE A 313 -4.47 -10.47 19.12
CA ILE A 313 -3.40 -9.46 19.25
C ILE A 313 -2.51 -9.44 18.01
N PHE A 314 -2.05 -10.59 17.54
CA PHE A 314 -1.02 -10.65 16.50
C PHE A 314 -1.54 -11.04 15.10
N ASN A 315 -2.82 -11.39 14.93
CA ASN A 315 -3.41 -11.83 13.67
C ASN A 315 -2.59 -12.99 13.03
N LEU A 316 -2.24 -13.97 13.86
CA LEU A 316 -1.48 -15.18 13.54
C LEU A 316 -2.28 -16.42 13.94
N THR A 317 -1.94 -17.56 13.34
CA THR A 317 -2.53 -18.84 13.73
C THR A 317 -1.76 -19.43 14.91
N VAL A 318 -2.49 -20.03 15.87
CA VAL A 318 -1.88 -20.73 17.01
C VAL A 318 -0.92 -21.82 16.55
N GLY A 319 -1.30 -22.57 15.50
CA GLY A 319 -0.45 -23.59 14.88
C GLY A 319 0.85 -23.03 14.32
N GLY A 320 0.80 -21.87 13.65
CA GLY A 320 1.98 -21.21 13.11
C GLY A 320 2.96 -20.77 14.20
N VAL A 321 2.45 -20.23 15.31
CA VAL A 321 3.29 -19.82 16.46
C VAL A 321 3.92 -21.03 17.14
N ASN A 322 3.15 -22.08 17.41
CA ASN A 322 3.66 -23.30 18.05
C ASN A 322 4.71 -24.02 17.18
N SER A 323 4.48 -24.10 15.87
CA SER A 323 5.45 -24.65 14.92
C SER A 323 6.78 -23.88 14.99
N ARG A 324 6.73 -22.55 15.05
CA ARG A 324 7.92 -21.71 15.19
C ARG A 324 8.62 -21.88 16.54
N LEU A 325 7.88 -22.03 17.64
CA LEU A 325 8.43 -22.28 18.98
C LEU A 325 9.16 -23.62 19.10
N ASN A 326 8.71 -24.64 18.37
CA ASN A 326 9.33 -25.96 18.31
C ASN A 326 10.55 -26.00 17.40
N GLY A 327 10.78 -24.97 16.59
CA GLY A 327 11.99 -24.85 15.77
C GLY A 327 13.25 -24.72 16.62
N GLU A 328 14.38 -25.06 16.02
CA GLU A 328 15.69 -25.00 16.68
C GLU A 328 16.34 -23.61 16.55
N GLN A 329 17.08 -23.21 17.58
CA GLN A 329 17.93 -22.03 17.63
C GLN A 329 19.11 -22.30 18.57
N HIS A 330 20.34 -22.22 18.07
CA HIS A 330 21.57 -22.46 18.85
C HIS A 330 21.55 -23.77 19.67
N GLY A 331 21.15 -24.89 19.06
CA GLY A 331 21.16 -26.21 19.70
C GLY A 331 20.06 -26.44 20.74
N MET A 332 19.11 -25.52 20.87
CA MET A 332 17.94 -25.67 21.74
C MET A 332 16.65 -25.25 21.03
N THR A 333 15.50 -25.64 21.56
CA THR A 333 14.22 -25.16 21.01
C THR A 333 14.11 -23.65 21.19
N LYS A 334 13.51 -22.94 20.23
CA LYS A 334 13.25 -21.49 20.32
C LYS A 334 12.47 -21.14 21.59
N LYS A 335 11.56 -22.01 22.01
CA LYS A 335 10.87 -21.90 23.31
C LYS A 335 11.84 -21.88 24.50
N GLN A 336 12.78 -22.81 24.58
CA GLN A 336 13.79 -22.84 25.64
C GLN A 336 14.75 -21.64 25.54
N PHE A 337 15.15 -21.28 24.33
CA PHE A 337 15.99 -20.11 24.07
C PHE A 337 15.34 -18.82 24.60
N ILE A 338 14.07 -18.60 24.25
CA ILE A 338 13.28 -17.47 24.74
C ILE A 338 13.06 -17.51 26.25
N LYS A 339 13.15 -18.65 26.94
CA LYS A 339 13.02 -18.68 28.40
C LYS A 339 14.36 -18.47 29.12
N LYS A 340 15.46 -18.96 28.56
CA LYS A 340 16.76 -19.06 29.25
C LYS A 340 17.81 -18.02 28.87
N TRP A 341 17.77 -17.49 27.65
CA TRP A 341 18.81 -16.60 27.14
C TRP A 341 18.94 -15.33 27.98
N ASN A 342 20.10 -15.02 28.54
CA ASN A 342 20.37 -13.76 29.23
C ASN A 342 21.64 -13.16 28.63
N THR A 343 21.63 -11.86 28.35
CA THR A 343 22.79 -11.12 27.83
C THR A 343 24.00 -11.23 28.77
N ASP A 344 23.77 -11.29 30.08
CA ASP A 344 24.84 -11.33 31.10
C ASP A 344 25.58 -12.68 31.20
N ALA A 345 25.07 -13.75 30.55
CA ALA A 345 25.68 -15.09 30.63
C ALA A 345 26.66 -15.40 29.48
N ASN A 346 26.72 -14.56 28.44
CA ASN A 346 27.53 -14.80 27.24
C ASN A 346 28.69 -13.79 27.06
N THR A 347 28.95 -12.94 28.06
CA THR A 347 30.13 -12.08 28.17
C THR A 347 31.02 -12.53 29.33
N ALA A 348 31.23 -13.84 29.48
CA ALA A 348 32.19 -14.42 30.41
C ALA A 348 33.23 -15.24 29.65
#